data_AF-A0A1V9X8Y1-F1
#
_entry.id   AF-A0A1V9X8Y1-F1
#
_cell.length_a   1.000
_cell.length_b   1.000
_cell.length_c   1.000
_cell.angle_alpha   90.00
_cell.angle_beta   90.00
_cell.angle_gamma   90.00
#
_symmetry.space_group_name_H-M   'P 1'
#
loop_
_entity.id
_entity.type
_entity.pdbx_description
1 polymer ?
#
loop_
_entity_poly.entity_id
_entity_poly.type
_entity_poly.pdbx_seq_one_letter_code
_entity_poly.pdbx_strand_id
1 'polypeptide(L)'
;MLPANYVDNQCKPVPGKPNSSEFGLKLQMLPGNTTSPKLTNLFFSYGGPREQMNSVTAYIDLSLLYGSSIGEANRLRDQRLLHMMYMSDKNRLPLLEEHGCVSEHCFVTGDFRANATPTLTALHTI
;
A
#
# COMPACT_ATOMS: atom_id res chain seq x y z
N MET A 1 -10.00 4.09 -26.74
CA MET A 1 -8.62 3.60 -26.98
C MET A 1 -7.68 4.79 -26.83
N LEU A 2 -6.69 4.70 -25.93
CA LEU A 2 -5.66 5.74 -25.77
C LEU A 2 -4.70 5.70 -26.98
N PRO A 3 -4.16 6.84 -27.43
CA PRO A 3 -3.29 6.90 -28.60
C PRO A 3 -1.97 6.15 -28.36
N ALA A 4 -1.39 5.58 -29.43
CA ALA A 4 -0.20 4.72 -29.38
C ALA A 4 1.08 5.40 -28.85
N ASN A 5 1.07 6.73 -28.68
CA ASN A 5 2.17 7.53 -28.11
C ASN A 5 1.79 8.22 -26.79
N TYR A 6 0.74 7.75 -26.09
CA TYR A 6 0.37 8.29 -24.79
C TYR A 6 1.41 7.89 -23.74
N VAL A 7 2.29 8.83 -23.38
CA VAL A 7 3.17 8.70 -22.23
C VAL A 7 2.38 9.11 -21.00
N ASP A 8 2.09 8.15 -20.13
CA ASP A 8 1.46 8.46 -18.85
C ASP A 8 2.43 9.27 -17.97
N ASN A 9 1.90 10.31 -17.34
CA ASN A 9 2.65 11.13 -16.39
C ASN A 9 2.87 10.39 -15.06
N GLN A 10 2.02 9.40 -14.75
CA GLN A 10 2.09 8.62 -13.51
C GLN A 10 2.85 7.31 -13.69
N CYS A 11 2.56 6.53 -14.73
CA CYS A 11 3.29 5.29 -14.99
C CYS A 11 4.66 5.58 -15.63
N LYS A 12 5.72 5.10 -14.98
CA LYS A 12 7.11 5.13 -15.49
C LYS A 12 7.63 3.71 -15.54
N PRO A 13 7.31 2.97 -16.61
CA PRO A 13 7.75 1.60 -16.76
C PRO A 13 9.27 1.47 -16.90
N VAL A 14 9.82 0.41 -16.33
CA VAL A 14 11.25 0.10 -16.46
C VAL A 14 11.48 -0.62 -17.80
N PRO A 15 12.39 -0.12 -18.66
CA PRO A 15 12.73 -0.82 -19.89
C PRO A 15 13.49 -2.11 -19.59
N GLY A 16 13.06 -3.22 -20.17
CA GLY A 16 13.73 -4.52 -20.05
C GLY A 16 15.14 -4.49 -20.65
N LYS A 17 16.07 -5.22 -20.02
CA LYS A 17 17.42 -5.43 -20.56
C LYS A 17 17.36 -6.38 -21.77
N PRO A 18 17.98 -6.05 -22.91
CA PRO A 18 18.03 -6.96 -24.06
C PRO A 18 18.77 -8.25 -23.68
N ASN A 19 18.23 -9.40 -24.09
CA ASN A 19 18.76 -10.76 -23.87
C ASN A 19 18.87 -11.21 -22.40
N SER A 20 18.02 -10.68 -21.51
CA SER A 20 17.90 -11.26 -20.16
C SER A 20 17.12 -12.57 -20.20
N SER A 21 17.62 -13.62 -19.53
CA SER A 21 16.95 -14.92 -19.37
C SER A 21 15.81 -14.87 -18.35
N GLU A 22 15.75 -13.81 -17.53
CA GLU A 22 14.72 -13.59 -16.51
C GLU A 22 13.40 -13.09 -17.11
N PHE A 23 13.44 -12.46 -18.29
CA PHE A 23 12.28 -11.89 -18.96
C PHE A 23 12.20 -12.44 -20.38
N GLY A 24 11.45 -13.53 -20.55
CA GLY A 24 11.23 -14.17 -21.84
C GLY A 24 10.47 -13.26 -22.82
N LEU A 25 11.18 -12.78 -23.84
CA LEU A 25 10.66 -12.32 -25.15
C LEU A 25 9.29 -11.63 -25.15
N LYS A 26 9.29 -10.37 -24.74
CA LYS A 26 8.64 -9.26 -25.45
C LYS A 26 9.30 -7.98 -24.93
N LEU A 27 9.08 -6.83 -25.55
CA LEU A 27 9.37 -5.53 -24.92
C LEU A 27 8.52 -5.41 -23.64
N GLN A 28 8.91 -6.13 -22.59
CA GLN A 28 8.18 -6.20 -21.33
C GLN A 28 8.65 -5.02 -20.51
N MET A 29 7.79 -4.02 -20.50
CA MET A 29 7.85 -2.90 -19.59
C MET A 29 7.28 -3.36 -18.26
N LEU A 30 8.09 -3.33 -17.20
CA LEU A 30 7.57 -3.61 -15.86
C LEU A 30 6.67 -2.43 -15.44
N PRO A 31 5.44 -2.69 -14.94
CA PRO A 31 4.57 -1.63 -14.47
C PRO A 31 5.24 -0.95 -13.28
N GLY A 32 5.63 0.31 -13.47
CA GLY A 32 6.14 1.17 -12.42
C GLY A 32 5.18 2.35 -12.28
N ASN A 33 4.68 2.59 -11.08
CA ASN A 33 3.91 3.80 -10.80
C ASN A 33 4.81 4.79 -10.09
N THR A 34 4.68 6.08 -10.41
CA THR A 34 5.38 7.10 -9.63
C THR A 34 4.60 7.34 -8.33
N THR A 35 5.32 7.54 -7.23
CA THR A 35 4.71 7.92 -5.96
C THR A 35 3.98 9.26 -6.11
N SER A 36 2.77 9.34 -5.56
CA SER A 36 1.97 10.56 -5.55
C SER A 36 2.81 11.73 -5.02
N PRO A 37 3.02 12.79 -5.83
CA PRO A 37 3.74 13.96 -5.37
C PRO A 37 2.96 14.63 -4.23
N LYS A 38 3.65 15.35 -3.35
CA LYS A 38 3.01 16.17 -2.32
C LYS A 38 2.18 17.27 -2.98
N LEU A 39 0.88 17.04 -3.18
CA LEU A 39 -0.05 17.98 -3.82
C LEU A 39 -0.48 19.14 -2.90
N THR A 40 -0.02 19.16 -1.64
CA THR A 40 -0.60 20.04 -0.61
C THR A 40 0.04 21.42 -0.47
N ASN A 41 1.10 21.74 -1.20
CA ASN A 41 1.71 23.06 -1.14
C ASN A 41 1.57 23.81 -2.46
N LEU A 42 0.95 25.00 -2.41
CA LEU A 42 0.92 25.97 -3.52
C LEU A 42 2.32 26.22 -4.11
N PHE A 43 3.38 26.06 -3.31
CA PHE A 43 4.78 26.09 -3.74
C PHE A 43 5.15 25.08 -4.84
N PHE A 44 4.51 23.91 -4.87
CA PHE A 44 4.78 22.88 -5.88
C PHE A 44 4.17 23.21 -7.24
N SER A 45 3.06 23.96 -7.24
CA SER A 45 2.45 24.47 -8.47
C SER A 45 3.35 25.50 -9.19
N TYR A 46 4.39 26.02 -8.51
CA TYR A 46 5.28 27.10 -8.97
C TYR A 46 6.75 26.67 -9.17
N GLY A 47 7.06 25.37 -9.30
CA GLY A 47 8.38 24.91 -9.76
C GLY A 47 9.38 24.46 -8.69
N GLY A 48 8.93 24.05 -7.51
CA GLY A 48 9.78 23.37 -6.53
C GLY A 48 10.24 21.95 -6.97
N PRO A 49 11.34 21.42 -6.40
CA PRO A 49 11.83 20.06 -6.68
C PRO A 49 10.84 18.99 -6.21
N ARG A 50 10.71 17.88 -6.95
CA ARG A 50 9.74 16.78 -6.69
C ARG A 50 10.04 16.00 -5.38
N GLU A 51 9.02 15.88 -4.52
CA GLU A 51 9.07 15.22 -3.20
C GLU A 51 7.92 14.21 -3.07
N GLN A 52 8.13 13.16 -2.28
CA GLN A 52 7.17 12.10 -2.00
C GLN A 52 6.43 12.34 -0.68
N MET A 53 5.21 11.82 -0.56
CA MET A 53 4.46 11.84 0.69
C MET A 53 4.71 10.59 1.51
N ASN A 54 4.88 10.75 2.83
CA ASN A 54 4.78 9.65 3.78
C ASN A 54 3.33 9.55 4.27
N SER A 55 2.68 8.41 4.06
CA SER A 55 1.31 8.15 4.51
C SER A 55 1.23 7.56 5.92
N VAL A 56 2.36 7.20 6.52
CA VAL A 56 2.43 6.66 7.88
C VAL A 56 3.04 7.65 8.87
N THR A 57 2.80 7.44 10.17
CA THR A 57 3.42 8.25 11.21
C THR A 57 4.94 8.08 11.21
N ALA A 58 5.69 9.14 11.57
CA ALA A 58 7.15 9.09 11.63
C ALA A 58 7.68 8.47 12.95
N TYR A 59 6.78 8.21 13.90
CA TYR A 59 7.13 7.75 15.24
C TYR A 59 7.12 6.22 15.32
N ILE A 60 7.83 5.67 16.30
CA ILE A 60 7.74 4.26 16.67
C ILE A 60 6.58 4.13 17.66
N ASP A 61 5.38 4.27 17.12
CA ASP A 61 4.15 4.36 17.91
C ASP A 61 3.23 3.14 17.73
N LEU A 62 3.56 2.21 16.83
CA LEU A 62 2.73 1.07 16.40
C LEU A 62 1.54 1.45 15.51
N SER A 63 1.65 2.55 14.74
CA SER A 63 0.68 2.92 13.69
C SER A 63 0.45 1.84 12.63
N LEU A 64 1.36 0.86 12.52
CA LEU A 64 1.19 -0.36 11.72
C LEU A 64 -0.01 -1.24 12.17
N LEU A 65 -0.39 -1.14 13.44
CA LEU A 65 -1.47 -1.92 14.05
C LEU A 65 -2.77 -1.11 14.09
N TYR A 66 -2.75 0.11 14.63
CA TYR A 66 -3.95 0.93 14.79
C TYR A 66 -4.20 1.93 13.65
N GLY A 67 -3.30 2.06 12.67
CA GLY A 67 -3.45 2.95 11.54
C GLY A 67 -2.84 4.32 11.76
N SER A 68 -2.59 5.05 10.66
CA SER A 68 -1.97 6.38 10.71
C SER A 68 -2.99 7.51 10.65
N SER A 69 -4.28 7.18 10.56
CA SER A 69 -5.39 8.13 10.56
C SER A 69 -6.42 7.79 11.64
N ILE A 70 -7.13 8.81 12.12
CA ILE A 70 -8.20 8.64 13.12
C ILE A 70 -9.33 7.75 12.58
N GLY A 71 -9.62 7.85 11.27
CA GLY A 71 -10.62 7.02 10.61
C GLY A 71 -10.26 5.54 10.63
N GLU A 72 -9.00 5.21 10.31
CA GLU A 72 -8.51 3.83 10.36
C GLU A 72 -8.49 3.28 11.78
N ALA A 73 -7.98 4.06 12.74
CA ALA A 73 -7.95 3.66 14.15
C ALA A 73 -9.35 3.35 14.69
N ASN A 74 -10.33 4.21 14.39
CA ASN A 74 -11.70 4.00 14.83
C ASN A 74 -12.38 2.82 14.13
N ARG A 75 -12.00 2.49 12.89
CA ARG A 75 -12.51 1.34 12.14
C ARG A 75 -11.95 0.02 12.66
N LEU A 76 -10.69 0.01 13.08
CA LEU A 76 -9.99 -1.18 13.56
C LEU A 76 -10.35 -1.53 15.01
N ARG A 77 -10.69 -0.53 15.82
CA ARG A 77 -10.93 -0.69 17.25
C ARG A 77 -12.30 -1.30 17.53
N ASP A 78 -12.33 -2.28 18.43
CA ASP A 78 -13.59 -2.78 18.98
C ASP A 78 -14.12 -1.79 20.04
N GLN A 79 -15.17 -1.06 19.68
CA GLN A 79 -15.75 -0.03 20.54
C GLN A 79 -16.56 -0.61 21.70
N ARG A 80 -16.85 -1.92 21.70
CA ARG A 80 -17.71 -2.58 22.70
C ARG A 80 -16.93 -3.23 23.83
N LEU A 81 -15.72 -3.73 23.57
CA LEU A 81 -15.01 -4.63 24.51
C LEU A 81 -13.65 -4.12 25.02
N LEU A 82 -13.33 -2.83 24.91
CA LEU A 82 -12.00 -2.28 25.28
C LEU A 82 -10.80 -2.98 24.61
N HIS A 83 -11.02 -3.85 23.62
CA HIS A 83 -9.94 -4.47 22.86
C HIS A 83 -9.28 -3.43 21.94
N MET A 84 -7.95 -3.55 21.78
CA MET A 84 -7.20 -2.68 20.86
C MET A 84 -7.66 -2.84 19.41
N MET A 85 -8.06 -4.06 19.01
CA MET A 85 -8.52 -4.33 17.66
C MET A 85 -9.65 -5.36 17.64
N TYR A 86 -10.57 -5.24 16.68
CA TYR A 86 -11.52 -6.31 16.37
C TYR A 86 -10.74 -7.56 15.97
N MET A 87 -11.09 -8.71 16.54
CA MET A 87 -10.47 -9.99 16.20
C MET A 87 -11.56 -11.01 15.87
N SER A 88 -11.28 -11.90 14.93
CA SER A 88 -12.15 -13.03 14.61
C SER A 88 -12.08 -14.10 15.73
N ASP A 89 -12.99 -15.07 15.72
CA ASP A 89 -13.21 -16.13 16.74
C ASP A 89 -11.98 -16.97 17.12
N LYS A 90 -10.85 -16.80 16.41
CA LYS A 90 -9.58 -17.50 16.65
C LYS A 90 -8.40 -16.57 16.96
N ASN A 91 -8.66 -15.36 17.48
CA ASN A 91 -7.64 -14.31 17.67
C ASN A 91 -6.85 -14.02 16.39
N ARG A 92 -7.57 -13.97 15.26
CA ARG A 92 -7.01 -13.60 13.97
C ARG A 92 -7.40 -12.17 13.65
N LEU A 93 -6.55 -11.52 12.87
CA LEU A 93 -6.86 -10.22 12.28
C LEU A 93 -8.23 -10.27 11.56
N PRO A 94 -8.99 -9.16 11.52
CA PRO A 94 -10.21 -9.04 10.74
C PRO A 94 -9.95 -9.36 9.28
N LEU A 95 -10.90 -10.03 8.62
CA LEU A 95 -10.85 -10.25 7.18
C LEU A 95 -11.27 -8.97 6.44
N LEU A 96 -10.54 -8.66 5.37
CA LEU A 96 -10.90 -7.63 4.41
C LEU A 96 -11.90 -8.23 3.42
N GLU A 97 -13.09 -7.65 3.31
CA GLU A 97 -14.12 -8.11 2.36
C GLU A 97 -13.81 -7.74 0.90
N GLU A 98 -12.80 -6.89 0.66
CA GLU A 98 -12.48 -6.32 -0.65
C GLU A 98 -11.57 -7.22 -1.50
N HIS A 99 -11.83 -7.22 -2.82
CA HIS A 99 -11.07 -7.99 -3.81
C HIS A 99 -9.85 -7.20 -4.30
N GLY A 100 -8.64 -7.60 -3.88
CA GLY A 100 -7.40 -6.96 -4.36
C GLY A 100 -6.12 -7.65 -3.92
N CYS A 101 -6.24 -8.84 -3.37
CA CYS A 101 -5.16 -9.53 -2.71
C CYS A 101 -4.95 -10.88 -3.37
N VAL A 102 -3.69 -11.31 -3.45
CA VAL A 102 -3.29 -12.51 -4.20
C VAL A 102 -3.70 -13.80 -3.46
N SER A 103 -4.00 -13.69 -2.16
CA SER A 103 -4.43 -14.77 -1.28
C SER A 103 -5.96 -14.82 -1.17
N GLU A 104 -6.51 -16.02 -0.94
CA GLU A 104 -7.92 -16.26 -0.60
C GLU A 104 -8.37 -15.52 0.68
N HIS A 105 -7.42 -15.20 1.57
CA HIS A 105 -7.69 -14.57 2.87
C HIS A 105 -6.77 -13.38 3.04
N CYS A 106 -7.36 -12.21 3.24
CA CYS A 106 -6.63 -10.95 3.38
C CYS A 106 -7.13 -10.23 4.61
N PHE A 107 -6.21 -9.64 5.34
CA PHE A 107 -6.46 -9.14 6.68
C PHE A 107 -6.42 -7.62 6.72
N VAL A 108 -7.23 -7.04 7.60
CA VAL A 108 -7.24 -5.60 7.87
C VAL A 108 -6.43 -5.32 9.14
N THR A 109 -5.53 -4.36 9.05
CA THR A 109 -4.74 -3.79 10.15
C THR A 109 -4.41 -2.34 9.79
N GLY A 110 -3.69 -1.63 10.65
CA GLY A 110 -3.25 -0.26 10.42
C GLY A 110 -2.37 -0.02 9.17
N ASP A 111 -1.77 -1.07 8.61
CA ASP A 111 -0.97 -1.00 7.38
C ASP A 111 -1.49 -1.98 6.33
N PHE A 112 -1.81 -1.47 5.13
CA PHE A 112 -2.35 -2.28 4.03
C PHE A 112 -1.38 -3.35 3.51
N ARG A 113 -0.08 -3.22 3.79
CA ARG A 113 0.98 -4.14 3.32
C ARG A 113 1.11 -5.37 4.19
N ALA A 114 0.37 -5.49 5.29
CA ALA A 114 0.43 -6.66 6.17
C ALA A 114 0.18 -8.00 5.45
N ASN A 115 -0.47 -7.97 4.28
CA ASN A 115 -0.76 -9.14 3.43
C ASN A 115 0.32 -9.43 2.37
N ALA A 116 1.43 -8.69 2.34
CA ALA A 116 2.48 -8.89 1.34
C ALA A 116 3.15 -10.27 1.43
N THR A 117 3.31 -10.79 2.65
CA THR A 117 3.81 -12.14 2.93
C THR A 117 3.12 -12.70 4.17
N PRO A 118 2.91 -14.03 4.25
CA PRO A 118 2.26 -14.64 5.40
C PRO A 118 3.06 -14.45 6.71
N THR A 119 4.39 -14.32 6.62
CA THR A 119 5.26 -14.05 7.76
C THR A 119 5.03 -12.65 8.33
N LEU A 120 4.83 -11.65 7.47
CA LEU A 120 4.47 -10.30 7.93
C LEU A 120 3.08 -10.31 8.58
N THR A 121 2.11 -11.00 7.99
CA THR A 121 0.78 -11.15 8.59
C THR A 121 0.83 -11.77 9.99
N ALA A 122 1.68 -12.79 10.17
CA ALA A 122 1.88 -13.42 11.47
C ALA A 122 2.45 -12.43 12.50
N LEU A 123 3.41 -11.59 12.09
CA LEU A 123 3.96 -10.53 12.95
C LEU A 123 2.89 -9.52 13.39
N HIS A 124 1.96 -9.17 12.50
CA HIS A 124 0.86 -8.26 12.85
C HIS A 124 -0.18 -8.92 13.79
N THR A 125 -0.17 -10.24 13.93
CA THR A 125 -1.13 -10.98 14.78
C THR A 125 -0.64 -11.18 16.21
N ILE A 126 0.68 -11.15 16.45
CA ILE A 126 1.30 -11.34 17.77
C ILE A 126 1.39 -10.03 18.56
#